data_AF-A0A926RX63-F1
#
_entry.id   AF-A0A926RX63-F1
#
_cell.length_a   1.000
_cell.length_b   1.000
_cell.length_c   1.000
_cell.angle_alpha   90.00
_cell.angle_beta   90.00
_cell.angle_gamma   90.00
#
_symmetry.space_group_name_H-M   'P 1'
#
loop_
_entity.id
_entity.type
_entity.pdbx_description
1 polymer ?
#
loop_
_entity_poly.entity_id
_entity_poly.type
_entity_poly.pdbx_seq_one_letter_code
_entity_poly.pdbx_strand_id
1 'polypeptide(L)' 'MNNYEVIGYQTVKDNCKMIYYLNEAEPSTYQLQMLQFSNQDLILTVFNGNSNHFEDITCLFNETFLKDLKSKLVHDL' A
#
# COMPACT_ATOMS: atom_id res chain seq x y z
N MET A 1 -5.32 -15.79 6.57
CA MET A 1 -5.30 -15.19 5.22
C MET A 1 -5.30 -13.69 5.43
N ASN A 2 -4.36 -12.95 4.85
CA ASN A 2 -4.42 -11.49 4.89
C ASN A 2 -5.53 -11.05 3.93
N ASN A 3 -6.58 -10.45 4.47
CA ASN A 3 -7.63 -9.84 3.67
C ASN A 3 -7.22 -8.39 3.39
N TYR A 4 -7.17 -8.06 2.11
CA TYR A 4 -6.91 -6.71 1.65
C TYR A 4 -8.16 -6.18 0.96
N GLU A 5 -8.65 -5.03 1.38
CA GLU A 5 -9.79 -4.35 0.75
C GLU A 5 -9.30 -3.05 0.11
N VAL A 6 -9.36 -2.94 -1.22
CA VAL A 6 -9.05 -1.69 -1.92
C VAL A 6 -10.21 -0.72 -1.72
N ILE A 7 -9.93 0.42 -1.08
CA ILE A 7 -10.93 1.45 -0.77
C ILE A 7 -10.85 2.66 -1.71
N GLY A 8 -9.77 2.78 -2.49
CA GLY A 8 -9.63 3.83 -3.48
C GLY A 8 -8.28 3.80 -4.19
N TYR A 9 -8.19 4.52 -5.30
CA TYR A 9 -6.93 4.73 -5.99
C TYR A 9 -6.87 6.14 -6.59
N GLN A 10 -5.66 6.64 -6.78
CA GLN A 10 -5.38 7.91 -7.44
C GLN A 10 -4.23 7.73 -8.44
N THR A 11 -4.40 8.28 -9.64
CA THR A 11 -3.30 8.43 -10.59
C THR A 11 -2.67 9.81 -10.38
N VAL A 12 -1.42 9.82 -9.94
CA VAL A 12 -0.59 11.02 -9.82
C VAL A 12 0.29 11.11 -11.07
N LYS A 13 0.61 12.32 -11.54
CA LYS A 13 1.36 12.60 -12.78
C LYS A 13 2.51 11.61 -13.04
N ASP A 14 2.79 11.34 -14.31
CA ASP A 14 3.87 10.46 -14.78
C ASP A 14 3.70 8.97 -14.44
N ASN A 15 2.51 8.40 -14.67
CA ASN A 15 2.18 6.98 -14.46
C ASN A 15 2.38 6.48 -13.03
N CYS A 16 2.42 7.38 -12.05
CA CYS A 16 2.44 7.01 -10.65
C CYS A 16 1.00 6.69 -10.20
N LYS A 17 0.76 5.46 -9.74
CA LYS A 17 -0.53 5.08 -9.15
C LYS A 17 -0.37 4.93 -7.64
N MET A 18 -1.33 5.45 -6.90
CA MET A 18 -1.49 5.27 -5.47
C MET A 18 -2.75 4.44 -5.23
N ILE A 19 -2.63 3.33 -4.51
CA ILE A 19 -3.74 2.49 -4.09
C ILE A 19 -3.86 2.60 -2.58
N TYR A 20 -5.04 2.97 -2.11
CA TYR A 20 -5.39 2.94 -0.70
C TYR A 20 -6.15 1.65 -0.41
N TYR A 21 -5.70 0.91 0.60
CA TYR A 21 -6.33 -0.34 0.98
C TYR A 21 -6.29 -0.56 2.49
N LEU A 22 -7.23 -1.38 2.96
CA LEU A 22 -7.29 -1.85 4.34
C LEU A 22 -6.65 -3.24 4.43
N ASN A 23 -5.69 -3.41 5.34
CA ASN A 23 -5.16 -4.72 5.71
C ASN A 23 -5.80 -5.19 7.01
N GLU A 24 -6.87 -5.98 6.94
CA GLU A 24 -7.65 -6.41 8.11
C GLU A 24 -6.87 -7.30 9.09
N ALA A 25 -5.69 -7.78 8.70
CA ALA A 25 -4.80 -8.52 9.59
C ALA A 25 -4.04 -7.59 10.57
N GLU A 26 -4.01 -6.28 10.31
CA GLU A 26 -3.34 -5.29 11.15
C GLU A 26 -4.29 -4.64 12.17
N PRO A 27 -3.77 -4.12 13.30
CA PRO A 27 -4.56 -3.30 14.21
C PRO A 27 -5.19 -2.09 13.49
N SER A 28 -6.35 -1.63 13.96
CA SER A 28 -7.13 -0.55 13.32
C SER A 28 -6.34 0.73 13.04
N THR A 29 -5.35 1.05 13.87
CA THR A 29 -4.45 2.20 13.69
C THR A 29 -3.50 2.08 12.50
N TYR A 30 -3.23 0.87 12.03
CA TYR A 30 -2.28 0.53 10.95
C TYR A 30 -2.95 -0.16 9.76
N GLN A 31 -4.28 -0.29 9.83
CA GLN A 31 -5.08 -0.97 8.83
C GLN A 31 -5.06 -0.22 7.50
N LEU A 32 -5.10 1.12 7.53
CA LEU A 32 -5.04 1.96 6.34
C LEU A 32 -3.61 2.04 5.80
N GLN A 33 -3.41 1.46 4.61
CA GLN A 33 -2.13 1.43 3.92
C GLN A 33 -2.27 2.08 2.54
N MET A 34 -1.17 2.65 2.05
CA MET A 34 -1.08 3.19 0.70
C MET A 34 0.10 2.53 -0.02
N LEU A 35 -0.21 1.91 -1.16
CA LEU A 35 0.76 1.39 -2.10
C LEU A 35 0.94 2.40 -3.23
N GLN A 36 2.12 3.01 -3.32
CA GLN A 36 2.51 3.83 -4.45
C GLN A 36 3.40 3.00 -5.38
N PHE A 37 3.10 3.00 -6.68
CA PHE A 37 4.00 2.42 -7.66
C PHE A 37 4.18 3.35 -8.86
N SER A 38 5.44 3.58 -9.20
CA SER A 38 5.87 4.18 -10.47
C SER A 38 6.47 3.07 -11.35
N ASN A 39 6.79 3.39 -12.60
CA ASN A 39 7.41 2.44 -13.54
C ASN A 39 8.68 1.75 -13.00
N GLN A 40 9.30 2.24 -11.93
CA GLN A 40 10.55 1.70 -11.38
C GLN A 40 10.49 1.31 -9.89
N ASP A 41 9.65 1.95 -9.08
CA ASP A 41 9.65 1.75 -7.62
C ASP A 41 8.27 1.43 -7.06
N LEU A 42 8.23 0.58 -6.03
CA LEU A 42 7.06 0.33 -5.20
C LEU A 42 7.36 0.82 -3.79
N ILE A 43 6.49 1.69 -3.29
CA ILE A 43 6.57 2.25 -1.96
C ILE A 43 5.31 1.80 -1.22
N LEU A 44 5.52 1.09 -0.13
CA LEU A 44 4.48 0.73 0.82
C LEU A 44 4.53 1.69 1.99
N THR A 45 3.40 2.32 2.27
CA THR A 45 3.24 3.22 3.42
C THR A 45 2.08 2.79 4.30
N VAL A 46 2.18 3.09 5.59
CA VAL A 46 1.09 2.91 6.57
C VAL A 46 0.68 4.26 7.12
N PHE A 47 -0.61 4.44 7.36
CA PHE A 47 -1.10 5.62 8.06
C PHE A 47 -0.76 5.53 9.55
N ASN A 48 -0.03 6.52 10.07
CA ASN A 48 0.24 6.64 11.50
C ASN A 48 -0.75 7.63 12.12
N GLY A 49 -1.70 7.10 12.90
CA GLY A 49 -2.72 7.91 13.57
C GLY A 49 -2.17 8.90 14.62
N ASN A 50 -0.96 8.71 15.13
CA ASN A 50 -0.35 9.63 16.10
C ASN A 50 0.21 10.88 15.42
N SER A 51 0.86 10.71 14.27
CA SER A 51 1.43 11.81 13.49
C SER A 51 0.44 12.38 12.46
N ASN A 52 -0.66 11.67 12.18
CA ASN A 52 -1.63 11.99 11.12
C ASN A 52 -0.98 12.06 9.73
N HIS A 53 0.01 11.20 9.48
CA HIS A 53 0.80 11.14 8.25
C HIS A 53 1.01 9.69 7.78
N PHE A 54 1.33 9.52 6.50
CA PHE A 54 1.78 8.23 5.96
C PHE A 54 3.29 8.08 6.15
N GLU A 55 3.71 6.90 6.59
CA GLU A 55 5.11 6.55 6.83
C GLU A 55 5.54 5.43 5.90
N ASP A 56 6.69 5.58 5.24
CA ASP A 56 7.29 4.57 4.40
C ASP A 56 7.81 3.40 5.24
N ILE A 57 7.28 2.22 4.97
CA ILE A 57 7.63 0.96 5.63
C ILE A 57 8.15 -0.07 4.63
N THR A 58 8.43 0.33 3.39
CA THR A 58 8.86 -0.57 2.30
C THR A 58 10.07 -1.42 2.71
N CYS A 59 11.04 -0.81 3.39
CA CYS A 59 12.27 -1.47 3.82
C CYS A 59 12.08 -2.54 4.90
N LEU A 60 10.91 -2.59 5.55
CA LEU A 60 10.58 -3.61 6.56
C LEU A 60 10.17 -4.95 5.93
N PHE A 61 9.90 -4.97 4.62
CA PHE A 61 9.42 -6.15 3.92
C PHE A 61 10.41 -6.61 2.85
N ASN A 62 10.42 -7.91 2.62
CA ASN A 62 11.22 -8.47 1.53
C ASN A 62 10.57 -8.21 0.16
N GLU A 63 11.39 -8.24 -0.90
CA GLU A 63 10.90 -8.01 -2.26
C GLU A 63 9.81 -9.00 -2.70
N THR A 64 9.86 -10.26 -2.24
CA THR A 64 8.88 -11.28 -2.59
C THR A 64 7.49 -10.87 -2.11
N PHE A 65 7.37 -10.44 -0.86
CA PHE A 65 6.14 -9.92 -0.29
C PHE A 65 5.63 -8.72 -1.06
N LEU A 66 6.51 -7.75 -1.38
CA LEU A 66 6.14 -6.54 -2.10
C LEU A 66 5.64 -6.85 -3.53
N LYS A 67 6.26 -7.83 -4.21
CA LYS A 67 5.82 -8.31 -5.53
C LYS A 67 4.46 -9.00 -5.45
N ASP A 68 4.25 -9.86 -4.45
CA ASP A 68 2.98 -10.54 -4.24
C ASP A 68 1.85 -9.55 -3.91
N LEU A 69 2.15 -8.56 -3.07
CA LEU A 69 1.23 -7.49 -2.70
C LEU A 69 0.85 -6.66 -3.93
N LYS A 70 1.83 -6.24 -4.74
CA LYS A 70 1.59 -5.54 -6.00
C LYS A 70 0.69 -6.34 -6.92
N SER A 71 1.00 -7.62 -7.11
CA SER A 71 0.22 -8.51 -7.97
C SER A 71 -1.23 -8.57 -7.50
N LYS A 72 -1.46 -8.77 -6.19
CA LYS A 72 -2.82 -8.85 -5.62
C LYS A 72 -3.62 -7.56 -5.77
N LEU A 73 -3.02 -6.40 -5.47
CA LEU A 73 -3.75 -5.13 -5.43
C LEU A 73 -3.93 -4.49 -6.82
N VAL A 74 -3.06 -4.83 -7.77
CA VAL A 74 -3.14 -4.31 -9.15
C VAL A 74 -3.96 -5.23 -10.06
N HIS A 75 -4.07 -6.53 -9.76
CA HIS A 75 -4.86 -7.46 -10.57
C HIS A 75 -6.35 -7.07 -10.66
N ASP A 76 -6.85 -6.30 -9.69
CA ASP A 76 -8.25 -5.89 -9.61
C ASP A 76 -8.52 -4.46 -10.16
N LEU A 77 -7.54 -3.80 -10.79
CA LEU A 77 -7.62 -2.42 -11.32
C LEU A 77 -7.35 -2.33 -12.82
#